data_AF-A0A957NKE4-F1
#
_entry.id   AF-A0A957NKE4-F1
#
_cell.length_a   1.000
_cell.length_b   1.000
_cell.length_c   1.000
_cell.angle_alpha   90.00
_cell.angle_beta   90.00
_cell.angle_gamma   90.00
#
_symmetry.space_group_name_H-M   'P 1'
#
loop_
_entity.id
_entity.type
_entity.pdbx_description
1 polymer ?
#
loop_
_entity_poly.entity_id
_entity_poly.type
_entity_poly.pdbx_seq_one_letter_code
_entity_poly.pdbx_strand_id
1 'polypeptide(L)'
;MPPLKENQLYAIDGGLFRAVYDEAAGRFQLWTHEGQSGRVIARTGFEIDADDTLYHRVFDFESREQIRIPATGYTVDDLEAVAEETGA
;
A
#
# COMPACT_ATOMS: atom_id res chain seq x y z
N MET A 1 -0.27 16.76 -5.43
CA MET A 1 0.20 15.86 -4.37
C MET A 1 -0.63 15.94 -3.10
N PRO A 2 -1.60 15.03 -2.89
CA PRO A 2 -2.21 14.86 -1.58
C PRO A 2 -1.13 14.34 -0.62
N PRO A 3 -0.87 15.00 0.52
CA PRO A 3 0.05 14.46 1.50
C PRO A 3 -0.56 13.17 2.03
N LEU A 4 0.15 12.06 1.87
CA LEU A 4 -0.24 10.80 2.48
C LEU A 4 -0.49 11.01 3.97
N LYS A 5 -1.63 10.52 4.45
CA LYS A 5 -2.00 10.60 5.87
C LYS A 5 -1.95 9.22 6.48
N GLU A 6 -1.39 9.11 7.67
CA GLU A 6 -1.34 7.84 8.37
C GLU A 6 -2.76 7.28 8.59
N ASN A 7 -2.92 5.98 8.34
CA ASN A 7 -4.18 5.23 8.41
C ASN A 7 -5.26 5.59 7.37
N GLN A 8 -5.02 6.57 6.50
CA GLN A 8 -5.93 6.90 5.40
C GLN A 8 -5.93 5.78 4.34
N LEU A 9 -7.11 5.52 3.77
CA LEU A 9 -7.27 4.60 2.64
C LEU A 9 -7.11 5.33 1.30
N TYR A 10 -6.42 4.70 0.37
CA TYR A 10 -6.19 5.16 -0.99
C TYR A 10 -6.55 4.06 -1.99
N ALA A 11 -7.22 4.44 -3.07
CA ALA A 11 -7.50 3.58 -4.19
C ALA A 11 -6.46 3.81 -5.30
N ILE A 12 -5.98 2.72 -5.89
CA ILE A 12 -5.09 2.73 -7.06
C ILE A 12 -5.22 1.41 -7.81
N ASP A 13 -5.33 1.49 -9.14
CA ASP A 13 -5.44 0.33 -10.03
C ASP A 13 -6.52 -0.70 -9.60
N GLY A 14 -7.67 -0.20 -9.12
CA GLY A 14 -8.76 -1.04 -8.63
C GLY A 14 -8.54 -1.71 -7.26
N GLY A 15 -7.39 -1.52 -6.62
CA GLY A 15 -7.11 -1.98 -5.26
C GLY A 15 -7.30 -0.88 -4.21
N LEU A 16 -7.57 -1.28 -2.97
CA LEU A 16 -7.71 -0.39 -1.81
C LEU A 16 -6.57 -0.65 -0.82
N PHE A 17 -5.83 0.40 -0.47
CA PHE A 17 -4.61 0.32 0.34
C PHE A 17 -4.65 1.31 1.49
N ARG A 18 -4.15 0.88 2.65
CA ARG A 18 -3.96 1.75 3.82
C ARG A 18 -2.55 2.32 3.83
N ALA A 19 -2.45 3.63 4.00
CA ALA A 19 -1.18 4.30 4.24
C ALA A 19 -0.70 4.05 5.67
N VAL A 20 0.55 3.60 5.80
CA VAL A 20 1.24 3.33 7.06
C VAL A 20 2.59 4.01 7.01
N TYR A 21 2.93 4.80 8.03
CA TYR A 21 4.25 5.41 8.13
C TYR A 21 5.25 4.42 8.73
N ASP A 22 6.33 4.14 8.02
CA ASP A 22 7.45 3.35 8.53
C ASP A 22 8.48 4.30 9.14
N GLU A 23 8.49 4.41 10.46
CA GLU A 23 9.41 5.29 11.19
C GLU A 23 10.89 4.92 10.97
N ALA A 24 11.20 3.63 10.80
CA ALA A 24 12.57 3.17 10.62
C ALA A 24 13.10 3.56 9.22
N ALA A 25 12.23 3.53 8.21
CA ALA A 25 12.56 3.95 6.86
C ALA A 25 12.32 5.45 6.59
N GLY A 26 11.61 6.15 7.50
CA GLY A 26 11.28 7.57 7.37
C GLY A 26 10.33 7.88 6.21
N ARG A 27 9.43 6.96 5.85
CA ARG A 27 8.56 7.09 4.66
C ARG A 27 7.23 6.36 4.80
N PHE A 28 6.24 6.79 4.04
CA PHE A 28 4.96 6.08 3.92
C PHE A 28 5.09 4.82 3.05
N GLN A 29 4.25 3.84 3.38
CA GLN A 29 4.02 2.63 2.61
C GLN A 29 2.52 2.41 2.49
N LEU A 30 2.09 1.85 1.36
CA LEU A 30 0.70 1.49 1.12
C LEU A 30 0.54 -0.01 1.25
N TRP A 31 -0.47 -0.48 1.97
CA TRP A 31 -0.63 -1.90 2.24
C TRP A 31 -2.08 -2.36 2.22
N THR A 32 -2.29 -3.57 1.71
CA THR A 32 -3.52 -4.34 1.81
C THR A 32 -3.19 -5.79 2.19
N HIS A 33 -4.22 -6.57 2.50
CA HIS A 33 -4.08 -7.99 2.82
C HIS A 33 -4.73 -8.84 1.73
N GLU A 34 -4.04 -9.90 1.30
CA GLU A 34 -4.56 -10.88 0.35
C GLU A 34 -4.69 -12.25 1.02
N GLY A 35 -5.77 -12.96 0.72
CA GLY A 35 -6.14 -14.19 1.40
C GLY A 35 -7.22 -14.99 0.70
N GLN A 36 -7.40 -16.21 1.18
CA GLN A 36 -8.58 -17.04 0.91
C GLN A 36 -9.53 -16.94 2.11
N SER A 37 -10.79 -17.37 1.95
CA SER A 37 -11.78 -17.33 3.02
C SER A 37 -11.26 -18.02 4.29
N GLY A 38 -11.06 -17.25 5.37
CA GLY A 38 -10.51 -17.73 6.65
C GLY A 38 -8.98 -17.75 6.78
N ARG A 39 -8.22 -17.33 5.75
CA ARG A 39 -6.75 -17.32 5.78
C ARG A 39 -6.13 -16.19 4.96
N VAL A 40 -5.43 -15.28 5.63
CA VAL A 40 -4.52 -14.32 4.97
C VAL A 40 -3.23 -15.06 4.58
N ILE A 41 -2.80 -14.93 3.33
CA ILE A 41 -1.59 -15.60 2.81
C ILE A 41 -0.47 -14.60 2.48
N ALA A 42 -0.82 -13.35 2.20
CA ALA A 42 0.16 -12.30 1.95
C ALA A 42 -0.33 -10.91 2.39
N ARG A 43 0.62 -10.01 2.57
CA ARG A 43 0.40 -8.57 2.62
C ARG A 43 0.98 -7.97 1.34
N THR A 44 0.14 -7.36 0.52
CA THR A 44 0.56 -6.76 -0.76
C THR A 44 0.44 -5.25 -0.67
N GLY A 45 1.26 -4.52 -1.42
CA GLY A 45 1.33 -3.08 -1.26
C GLY A 45 2.34 -2.41 -2.15
N PHE A 46 2.61 -1.14 -1.82
CA PHE A 46 3.59 -0.31 -2.49
C PHE A 46 4.58 0.30 -1.51
N GLU A 47 5.85 0.25 -1.87
CA GLU A 47 6.89 1.11 -1.31
C GLU A 47 6.99 2.38 -2.16
N ILE A 48 7.10 3.53 -1.50
CA ILE A 48 7.25 4.83 -2.15
C ILE A 48 8.71 5.25 -2.01
N ASP A 49 9.36 5.59 -3.12
CA ASP A 49 10.73 6.12 -3.11
C ASP A 49 10.78 7.64 -2.90
N ALA A 50 11.97 8.22 -3.03
CA ALA A 50 12.17 9.66 -2.84
C ALA A 50 11.62 10.52 -3.98
N ASP A 51 11.36 9.91 -5.15
CA ASP A 51 10.81 10.56 -6.34
C ASP A 51 9.30 10.24 -6.48
N ASP A 52 8.65 9.87 -5.38
CA ASP A 52 7.24 9.51 -5.29
C ASP A 52 6.81 8.34 -6.20
N THR A 53 7.76 7.52 -6.64
CA THR A 53 7.48 6.36 -7.48
C THR A 53 7.05 5.17 -6.63
N LEU A 54 6.01 4.46 -7.07
CA LEU A 54 5.47 3.29 -6.39
C LEU A 54 6.11 2.00 -6.92
N TYR A 55 6.60 1.16 -6.00
CA TYR A 55 7.14 -0.17 -6.26
C TYR A 55 6.30 -1.23 -5.58
N HIS A 56 5.87 -2.24 -6.34
CA HIS A 56 5.13 -3.36 -5.76
C HIS A 56 5.98 -4.11 -4.73
N ARG A 57 5.36 -4.36 -3.58
CA ARG A 57 5.94 -5.17 -2.51
C ARG A 57 4.92 -6.20 -2.06
N VAL A 58 5.38 -7.44 -1.97
CA VAL A 58 4.61 -8.55 -1.41
C VAL A 58 5.40 -9.10 -0.23
N PHE A 59 4.72 -9.23 0.90
CA PHE A 59 5.21 -10.00 2.03
C PHE A 59 4.38 -11.28 2.12
N ASP A 60 5.01 -12.40 1.81
CA ASP A 60 4.39 -13.72 1.85
C ASP A 60 4.46 -14.26 3.28
N PHE A 61 3.32 -14.61 3.88
CA PHE A 61 3.27 -15.09 5.26
C PHE A 61 3.64 -16.58 5.39
N GLU A 62 3.52 -17.36 4.31
CA GLU A 62 3.87 -18.79 4.28
C GLU A 62 5.39 -18.97 4.25
N SER A 63 6.07 -18.27 3.33
CA SER A 63 7.53 -18.31 3.21
C SER A 63 8.24 -17.34 4.16
N ARG A 64 7.54 -16.33 4.68
CA ARG A 64 8.09 -15.20 5.47
C ARG A 64 9.12 -14.39 4.68
N GLU A 65 8.97 -14.34 3.37
CA GLU A 65 9.87 -13.61 2.49
C GLU A 65 9.22 -12.32 1.97
N GLN A 66 10.07 -11.33 1.74
CA GLN A 66 9.69 -10.12 1.04
C GLN A 66 10.10 -10.23 -0.43
N ILE A 67 9.11 -10.10 -1.31
CA ILE A 67 9.29 -10.07 -2.75
C ILE A 67 9.13 -8.62 -3.20
N ARG A 68 10.17 -8.06 -3.81
CA ARG A 68 10.11 -6.77 -4.51
C ARG A 68 9.88 -7.03 -5.99
N ILE A 69 8.80 -6.47 -6.52
CA ILE A 69 8.47 -6.51 -7.94
C ILE A 69 8.85 -5.13 -8.52
N PRO A 70 9.36 -5.06 -9.77
CA PRO A 70 9.78 -3.80 -10.40
C PRO A 70 8.70 -2.70 -10.39
N ALA A 71 9.14 -1.47 -10.64
CA ALA A 71 8.33 -0.25 -10.60
C ALA A 71 7.01 -0.40 -11.37
N THR A 72 5.95 0.12 -10.79
CA THR A 72 4.57 -0.08 -11.26
C THR A 72 4.18 0.87 -12.39
N GLY A 73 4.98 1.91 -12.63
CA GLY A 73 4.64 3.01 -13.52
C GLY A 73 3.74 4.07 -12.86
N TYR A 74 3.26 3.84 -11.64
CA TYR A 74 2.46 4.79 -10.87
C TYR A 74 3.31 5.63 -9.91
N THR A 75 2.76 6.79 -9.58
CA THR A 75 3.30 7.78 -8.64
C THR A 75 2.29 8.11 -7.55
N VAL A 76 2.71 8.85 -6.51
CA VAL A 76 1.80 9.32 -5.44
C VAL A 76 0.66 10.18 -5.97
N ASP A 77 0.84 10.88 -7.10
CA ASP A 77 -0.20 11.71 -7.71
C ASP A 77 -1.34 10.89 -8.36
N ASP A 78 -1.12 9.59 -8.61
CA ASP A 78 -2.13 8.67 -9.14
C ASP A 78 -3.05 8.11 -8.02
N LEU A 79 -2.78 8.43 -6.75
CA LEU A 79 -3.53 7.93 -5.61
C LEU A 79 -4.79 8.74 -5.35
N GLU A 80 -5.93 8.05 -5.27
CA GLU A 80 -7.21 8.66 -4.92
C GLU A 80 -7.54 8.38 -3.45
N ALA A 81 -7.65 9.43 -2.64
CA ALA A 81 -8.05 9.28 -1.25
C ALA A 81 -9.52 8.85 -1.15
N VAL A 82 -9.78 7.75 -0.44
CA VAL A 82 -11.14 7.27 -0.19
C VAL A 82 -11.71 8.03 1.01
N ALA A 83 -12.78 8.79 0.78
CA ALA A 83 -13.50 9.42 1.89
C ALA A 83 -14.00 8.33 2.85
N GLU A 84 -13.79 8.50 4.16
CA GLU A 84 -14.47 7.66 5.14
C GLU A 84 -15.99 7.75 4.87
N GLU A 85 -16.63 6.63 4.53
CA GLU A 85 -18.09 6.57 4.63
C GLU A 85 -18.43 6.79 6.09
N THR A 86 -18.80 8.02 6.45
CA THR A 86 -19.50 8.28 7.70
C THR A 86 -20.81 7.51 7.61
N GLY A 87 -20.84 6.33 8.25
CA GLY A 87 -22.01 5.48 8.32
C GLY A 87 -23.23 6.30 8.77
N ALA A 88 -24.29 6.21 7.97
CA ALA A 88 -25.62 6.71 8.29
C ALA A 88 -26.31 5.86 9.36
#